data_AF-A0A6C0C0Z0-F1
#
_entry.id   AF-A0A6C0C0Z0-F1
#
_cell.length_a   1.000
_cell.length_b   1.000
_cell.length_c   1.000
_cell.angle_alpha   90.00
_cell.angle_beta   90.00
_cell.angle_gamma   90.00
#
_symmetry.space_group_name_H-M   'P 1'
#
loop_
_entity.id
_entity.type
_entity.pdbx_description
1 polymer ?
#
loop_
_entity_poly.entity_id
_entity_poly.type
_entity_poly.pdbx_seq_one_letter_code
_entity_poly.pdbx_strand_id
1 'polypeptide(L)'
;MKCDKKMTFRECELAILRHAVDKAETKQGKKMLHNPEIIQIISIVEDFLKKTGRVCYGGTAINNILPEEDQFYNKDIELPDYDFFSPTPMEDAIKLADMYYKKGFDEVEAKAGSHTGTFKVFVNFIPVADISLQVPEFYKKIKKQARNVKGIYYSPPNFLRMLMYLELSRPKGDVSRWEKVLKRLTLLNKNFPLKGKDCDFVEIQRMFDPNTKIPQNFTSNLFQLTRECLINQSVVFFGAMANKLFIKNLKKFKYYNMDKIPDFDVLSKDPETTANVLKEYLEDNSIKNVKVTKKNGVGEVVAPHYDVSVKGESVAFIYEPLACHSYNVIRQFGRSIKIATIDTMLSFYLAFLYLNRKYYDPQRILCMSHYLFAVQEKNRLKQKGILKRFSIDCYGDEKHTKEKIRAKKSELFKKLKNKRGSKEWNFHFLKYVPGDIALAKKYKTKTKKKKKKKRKKKTKKKRFFF
;
A
#
# COMPACT_ATOMS: atom_id res chain seq x y z
N MET A 1 25.54 22.68 4.38
CA MET A 1 26.62 22.78 3.36
C MET A 1 27.26 24.16 3.50
N LYS A 2 28.59 24.29 3.54
CA LYS A 2 29.25 25.61 3.51
C LYS A 2 29.41 26.07 2.05
N CYS A 3 29.29 27.37 1.80
CA CYS A 3 29.55 27.95 0.48
C CYS A 3 31.00 27.62 0.05
N ASP A 4 31.14 27.05 -1.15
CA ASP A 4 32.44 26.67 -1.74
C ASP A 4 32.79 27.63 -2.88
N LYS A 5 34.09 27.79 -3.15
CA LYS A 5 34.65 28.63 -4.22
C LYS A 5 34.17 28.24 -5.62
N LYS A 6 33.60 27.04 -5.79
CA LYS A 6 33.05 26.52 -7.05
C LYS A 6 31.57 26.89 -7.26
N MET A 7 30.89 27.44 -6.26
CA MET A 7 29.48 27.81 -6.34
C MET A 7 29.31 29.23 -6.86
N THR A 8 28.30 29.46 -7.69
CA THR A 8 27.89 30.81 -8.09
C THR A 8 27.36 31.59 -6.89
N PHE A 9 27.30 32.93 -6.99
CA PHE A 9 26.75 33.79 -5.94
C PHE A 9 25.35 33.34 -5.48
N ARG A 10 24.47 33.02 -6.44
CA ARG A 10 23.09 32.55 -6.16
C ARG A 10 23.07 31.19 -5.47
N GLU A 11 23.95 30.26 -5.86
CA GLU A 11 24.07 28.96 -5.20
C GLU A 11 24.63 29.08 -3.78
N CYS A 12 25.56 30.01 -3.56
CA CYS A 12 26.10 30.34 -2.25
C CYS A 12 25.01 30.92 -1.33
N GLU A 13 24.20 31.87 -1.82
CA GLU A 13 23.05 32.44 -1.10
C GLU A 13 22.03 31.36 -0.71
N LEU A 14 21.67 30.47 -1.64
CA LEU A 14 20.79 29.33 -1.36
C LEU A 14 21.39 28.35 -0.34
N ALA A 15 22.70 28.12 -0.39
CA ALA A 15 23.38 27.26 0.60
C ALA A 15 23.35 27.88 2.01
N ILE A 16 23.51 29.21 2.11
CA ILE A 16 23.39 29.95 3.38
C ILE A 16 21.96 29.83 3.92
N LEU A 17 20.95 30.07 3.09
CA LEU A 17 19.54 29.93 3.47
C LEU A 17 19.24 28.51 3.97
N ARG A 18 19.62 27.48 3.20
CA ARG A 18 19.44 26.07 3.59
C ARG A 18 20.08 25.77 4.94
N HIS A 19 21.30 26.25 5.16
CA HIS A 19 21.99 26.07 6.44
C HIS A 19 21.30 26.78 7.61
N ALA A 20 20.72 27.96 7.37
CA ALA A 20 19.94 28.67 8.38
C ALA A 20 18.62 27.94 8.70
N VAL A 21 17.94 27.41 7.68
CA VAL A 21 16.75 26.57 7.83
C VAL A 21 17.07 25.32 8.64
N ASP A 22 18.12 24.56 8.28
CA ASP A 22 18.54 23.35 8.99
C ASP A 22 18.79 23.64 10.49
N LYS A 23 19.46 24.76 10.81
CA LYS A 23 19.71 25.19 12.19
C LYS A 23 18.43 25.56 12.93
N ALA A 24 17.52 26.29 12.29
CA ALA A 24 16.26 26.71 12.88
C ALA A 24 15.37 25.50 13.20
N GLU A 25 15.23 24.58 12.23
CA GLU A 25 14.48 23.32 12.39
C GLU A 25 15.07 22.46 13.50
N THR A 26 16.40 22.33 13.55
CA THR A 26 17.10 21.61 14.62
C THR A 26 16.79 22.18 16.01
N LYS A 27 16.86 23.51 16.16
CA LYS A 27 16.60 24.18 17.44
C LYS A 27 15.13 24.03 17.85
N GLN A 28 14.21 24.16 16.90
CA GLN A 28 12.78 24.03 17.16
C GLN A 28 12.40 22.59 17.52
N GLY A 29 12.92 21.60 16.80
CA GLY A 29 12.67 20.19 17.05
C GLY A 29 13.15 19.73 18.44
N LYS A 30 14.38 20.11 18.83
CA LYS A 30 14.89 19.84 20.19
C LYS A 30 14.01 20.44 21.27
N LYS A 31 13.61 21.72 21.11
CA LYS A 31 12.74 22.40 22.07
C LYS A 31 11.39 21.68 22.22
N MET A 32 10.85 21.16 21.12
CA MET A 32 9.59 20.43 21.11
C MET A 32 9.73 19.07 21.82
N LEU A 33 10.78 18.29 21.54
CA LEU A 33 10.94 16.96 22.14
C LEU A 33 11.35 16.98 23.61
N HIS A 34 11.94 18.07 24.10
CA HIS A 34 12.16 18.27 25.54
C HIS A 34 10.90 18.69 26.31
N ASN A 35 9.77 18.96 25.63
CA ASN A 35 8.51 19.23 26.30
C ASN A 35 7.97 17.94 26.93
N PRO A 36 7.76 17.89 28.27
CA PRO A 36 7.23 16.72 28.96
C PRO A 36 5.89 16.22 28.41
N GLU A 37 5.02 17.13 27.93
CA GLU A 37 3.75 16.75 27.30
C GLU A 37 3.96 15.93 26.03
N ILE A 38 4.94 16.30 25.21
CA ILE A 38 5.26 15.60 23.95
C ILE A 38 5.82 14.20 24.23
N ILE A 39 6.71 14.10 25.21
CA ILE A 39 7.25 12.81 25.66
C ILE A 39 6.13 11.89 26.14
N GLN A 40 5.18 12.44 26.90
CA GLN A 40 4.01 11.70 27.36
C GLN A 40 3.10 11.29 26.19
N ILE A 41 2.91 12.15 25.18
CA ILE A 41 2.15 11.83 23.97
C ILE A 41 2.76 10.63 23.26
N ILE A 42 4.07 10.67 23.00
CA ILE A 42 4.81 9.58 22.34
C ILE A 42 4.68 8.27 23.15
N SER A 43 4.88 8.32 24.47
CA SER A 43 4.77 7.15 25.33
C SER A 43 3.40 6.48 25.25
N ILE A 44 2.31 7.26 25.21
CA ILE A 44 0.95 6.72 25.18
C ILE A 44 0.67 5.97 23.87
N VAL A 45 1.08 6.53 22.71
CA VAL A 45 0.91 5.83 21.42
C VAL A 45 1.80 4.59 21.32
N GLU A 46 3.02 4.65 21.81
CA GLU A 46 3.91 3.48 21.84
C GLU A 46 3.36 2.36 22.73
N ASP A 47 2.84 2.69 23.91
CA ASP A 47 2.24 1.70 24.81
C ASP A 47 0.94 1.12 24.23
N PHE A 48 0.16 1.95 23.52
CA PHE A 48 -0.99 1.48 22.75
C PHE A 48 -0.55 0.46 21.69
N LEU A 49 0.51 0.76 20.93
CA LEU A 49 1.05 -0.14 19.90
C LEU A 49 1.58 -1.45 20.48
N LYS A 50 2.33 -1.39 21.58
CA LYS A 50 2.84 -2.58 22.30
C LYS A 50 1.68 -3.45 22.78
N LYS A 51 0.66 -2.85 23.41
CA LYS A 51 -0.49 -3.57 23.98
C LYS A 51 -1.39 -4.20 22.91
N THR A 52 -1.64 -3.49 21.83
CA THR A 52 -2.54 -3.96 20.76
C THR A 52 -1.83 -4.86 19.74
N GLY A 53 -0.51 -4.76 19.66
CA GLY A 53 0.29 -5.38 18.61
C GLY A 53 -0.17 -4.96 17.22
N ARG A 54 -0.57 -3.69 17.04
CA ARG A 54 -0.80 -3.13 15.70
C ARG A 54 0.52 -2.96 14.97
N VAL A 55 0.47 -2.97 13.64
CA VAL A 55 1.67 -3.08 12.81
C VAL A 55 1.94 -1.75 12.14
N CYS A 56 3.04 -1.10 12.52
CA CYS A 56 3.50 0.13 11.91
C CYS A 56 3.94 -0.08 10.45
N TYR A 57 3.74 0.93 9.62
CA TYR A 57 4.20 0.96 8.23
C TYR A 57 4.83 2.32 7.89
N GLY A 58 5.06 2.60 6.61
CA GLY A 58 5.51 3.91 6.15
C GLY A 58 6.95 4.25 6.54
N GLY A 59 7.24 5.55 6.64
CA GLY A 59 8.59 6.04 6.94
C GLY A 59 9.10 5.58 8.30
N THR A 60 8.25 5.65 9.32
CA THR A 60 8.58 5.28 10.70
C THR A 60 8.91 3.80 10.81
N ALA A 61 8.20 2.93 10.09
CA ALA A 61 8.54 1.51 10.05
C ALA A 61 9.86 1.24 9.33
N ILE A 62 10.11 1.87 8.18
CA ILE A 62 11.39 1.71 7.47
C ILE A 62 12.53 2.17 8.37
N ASN A 63 12.41 3.34 9.01
CA ASN A 63 13.45 3.88 9.87
C ASN A 63 13.77 2.93 11.04
N ASN A 64 12.76 2.47 11.79
CA ASN A 64 13.00 1.72 13.02
C ASN A 64 13.45 0.27 12.82
N ILE A 65 13.34 -0.29 11.60
CA ILE A 65 13.89 -1.62 11.30
C ILE A 65 15.32 -1.58 10.78
N LEU A 66 15.83 -0.39 10.41
CA LEU A 66 17.20 -0.20 9.93
C LEU A 66 18.19 -0.15 11.11
N PRO A 67 19.46 -0.55 10.88
CA PRO A 67 20.57 -0.23 11.79
C PRO A 67 20.65 1.27 12.07
N GLU A 68 21.13 1.64 13.25
CA GLU A 68 21.11 3.04 13.73
C GLU A 68 21.84 3.99 12.78
N GLU A 69 22.95 3.55 12.19
CA GLU A 69 23.76 4.30 11.24
C GLU A 69 23.06 4.59 9.90
N ASP A 70 22.03 3.81 9.55
CA ASP A 70 21.24 3.96 8.32
C ASP A 70 19.84 4.54 8.60
N GLN A 71 19.53 4.90 9.86
CA GLN A 71 18.30 5.61 10.21
C GLN A 71 18.36 7.04 9.65
N PHE A 72 17.27 7.45 9.01
CA PHE A 72 17.16 8.74 8.33
C PHE A 72 16.25 9.73 9.07
N TYR A 73 15.63 9.33 10.18
CA TYR A 73 14.94 10.23 11.09
C TYR A 73 15.79 10.47 12.34
N ASN A 74 15.94 11.73 12.72
CA ASN A 74 16.65 12.10 13.94
C ASN A 74 15.69 12.10 15.13
N LYS A 75 15.77 11.07 15.97
CA LYS A 75 14.89 10.88 17.14
C LYS A 75 15.03 11.97 18.22
N ASP A 76 16.11 12.75 18.18
CA ASP A 76 16.35 13.84 19.13
C ASP A 76 15.75 15.19 18.68
N ILE A 77 15.26 15.26 17.44
CA ILE A 77 14.77 16.50 16.83
C ILE A 77 13.37 16.31 16.19
N GLU A 78 13.09 15.15 15.64
CA GLU A 78 11.89 14.89 14.85
C GLU A 78 10.85 14.10 15.65
N LEU A 79 9.60 14.57 15.63
CA LEU A 79 8.48 13.83 16.21
C LEU A 79 8.19 12.58 15.38
N PRO A 80 8.04 11.39 16.00
CA PRO A 80 7.66 10.20 15.26
C PRO A 80 6.22 10.32 14.75
N ASP A 81 6.05 10.18 13.44
CA ASP A 81 4.74 10.07 12.79
C ASP A 81 4.32 8.59 12.76
N TYR A 82 3.40 8.20 13.65
CA TYR A 82 3.01 6.80 13.77
C TYR A 82 1.91 6.41 12.79
N ASP A 83 2.33 5.93 11.61
CA ASP A 83 1.48 5.23 10.67
C ASP A 83 1.36 3.74 11.04
N PHE A 84 0.15 3.22 11.28
CA PHE A 84 -0.04 1.78 11.54
C PHE A 84 -1.34 1.19 11.00
N PHE A 85 -1.26 -0.10 10.66
CA PHE A 85 -2.40 -0.88 10.20
C PHE A 85 -3.22 -1.42 11.36
N SER A 86 -4.53 -1.39 11.18
CA SER A 86 -5.50 -2.04 12.05
C SER A 86 -6.63 -2.70 11.24
N PRO A 87 -7.15 -3.86 11.66
CA PRO A 87 -8.38 -4.42 11.12
C PRO A 87 -9.63 -3.65 11.59
N THR A 88 -9.52 -2.84 12.65
CA THR A 88 -10.60 -2.04 13.26
C THR A 88 -10.10 -0.63 13.55
N PRO A 89 -9.73 0.14 12.51
CA PRO A 89 -8.98 1.39 12.67
C PRO A 89 -9.81 2.50 13.31
N MET A 90 -11.13 2.54 13.06
CA MET A 90 -12.03 3.53 13.66
C MET A 90 -12.12 3.32 15.18
N GLU A 91 -12.32 2.08 15.62
CA GLU A 91 -12.41 1.72 17.03
C GLU A 91 -11.08 1.96 17.75
N ASP A 92 -9.96 1.69 17.09
CA ASP A 92 -8.62 1.94 17.64
C ASP A 92 -8.32 3.43 17.76
N ALA A 93 -8.73 4.26 16.78
CA ALA A 93 -8.60 5.71 16.85
C ALA A 93 -9.39 6.31 18.02
N ILE A 94 -10.63 5.85 18.22
CA ILE A 94 -11.48 6.27 19.35
C ILE A 94 -10.84 5.87 20.68
N LYS A 95 -10.34 4.63 20.80
CA LYS A 95 -9.67 4.15 22.03
C LYS A 95 -8.42 4.95 22.35
N LEU A 96 -7.60 5.27 21.34
CA LEU A 96 -6.39 6.05 21.52
C LEU A 96 -6.72 7.48 21.95
N ALA A 97 -7.72 8.12 21.33
CA ALA A 97 -8.22 9.43 21.77
C ALA A 97 -8.74 9.39 23.22
N ASP A 98 -9.50 8.36 23.60
CA ASP A 98 -9.96 8.18 24.98
C ASP A 98 -8.80 8.01 25.97
N MET A 99 -7.71 7.36 25.57
CA MET A 99 -6.51 7.21 26.42
C MET A 99 -5.85 8.56 26.68
N TYR A 100 -5.71 9.41 25.66
CA TYR A 100 -5.19 10.77 25.82
C TYR A 100 -6.09 11.61 26.73
N TYR A 101 -7.40 11.64 26.45
CA TYR A 101 -8.32 12.43 27.26
C TYR A 101 -8.30 12.00 28.75
N LYS A 102 -8.23 10.69 29.02
CA LYS A 102 -8.11 10.18 30.40
C LYS A 102 -6.80 10.55 31.10
N LYS A 103 -5.75 10.84 30.33
CA LYS A 103 -4.45 11.29 30.86
C LYS A 103 -4.40 12.80 31.13
N GLY A 104 -5.47 13.53 30.82
CA GLY A 104 -5.62 14.95 31.14
C GLY A 104 -5.37 15.91 29.97
N PHE A 105 -5.20 15.39 28.74
CA PHE A 105 -5.09 16.25 27.56
C PHE A 105 -6.47 16.84 27.20
N ASP A 106 -6.52 18.16 27.02
CA ASP A 106 -7.76 18.90 26.75
C ASP A 106 -8.22 18.75 25.29
N GLU A 107 -7.32 19.06 24.34
CA GLU A 107 -7.63 19.14 22.91
C GLU A 107 -7.31 17.81 22.21
N VAL A 108 -8.22 16.84 22.32
CA VAL A 108 -8.06 15.51 21.69
C VAL A 108 -9.13 15.28 20.63
N GLU A 109 -8.71 14.93 19.41
CA GLU A 109 -9.61 14.64 18.28
C GLU A 109 -9.19 13.36 17.55
N ALA A 110 -10.12 12.42 17.37
CA ALA A 110 -10.02 11.38 16.36
C ALA A 110 -10.96 11.69 15.19
N LYS A 111 -10.44 11.73 13.96
CA LYS A 111 -11.23 12.04 12.76
C LYS A 111 -10.90 11.16 11.56
N ALA A 112 -11.83 11.07 10.62
CA ALA A 112 -11.60 10.38 9.35
C ALA A 112 -10.55 11.14 8.51
N GLY A 113 -9.53 10.42 8.04
CA GLY A 113 -8.48 10.94 7.16
C GLY A 113 -8.99 11.15 5.72
N SER A 114 -8.14 11.69 4.85
CA SER A 114 -8.49 11.96 3.44
C SER A 114 -8.90 10.69 2.70
N HIS A 115 -8.18 9.59 2.91
CA HIS A 115 -8.50 8.28 2.37
C HIS A 115 -9.49 7.57 3.30
N THR A 116 -10.58 7.05 2.73
CA THR A 116 -11.54 6.23 3.46
C THR A 116 -10.85 5.05 4.13
N GLY A 117 -11.21 4.76 5.38
CA GLY A 117 -10.58 3.68 6.15
C GLY A 117 -9.27 4.07 6.85
N THR A 118 -8.77 5.29 6.66
CA THR A 118 -7.71 5.87 7.50
C THR A 118 -8.28 6.87 8.47
N PHE A 119 -7.84 6.83 9.72
CA PHE A 119 -8.27 7.72 10.80
C PHE A 119 -7.04 8.40 11.40
N LYS A 120 -7.18 9.67 11.74
CA LYS A 120 -6.12 10.48 12.31
C LYS A 120 -6.45 10.82 13.76
N VAL A 121 -5.47 10.72 14.66
CA VAL A 121 -5.60 11.15 16.05
C VAL A 121 -4.71 12.36 16.28
N PHE A 122 -5.31 13.42 16.82
CA PHE A 122 -4.65 14.67 17.18
C PHE A 122 -4.71 14.88 18.69
N VAL A 123 -3.64 15.40 19.25
CA VAL A 123 -3.54 15.80 20.66
C VAL A 123 -2.88 17.16 20.72
N ASN A 124 -3.56 18.16 21.31
CA ASN A 124 -3.11 19.55 21.34
C ASN A 124 -2.72 20.06 19.93
N PHE A 125 -3.53 19.72 18.93
CA PHE A 125 -3.34 20.03 17.50
C PHE A 125 -2.15 19.34 16.82
N ILE A 126 -1.41 18.48 17.53
CA ILE A 126 -0.30 17.70 17.00
C ILE A 126 -0.85 16.42 16.40
N PRO A 127 -0.53 16.09 15.13
CA PRO A 127 -0.88 14.79 14.54
C PRO A 127 -0.03 13.70 15.21
N VAL A 128 -0.67 12.76 15.88
CA VAL A 128 0.03 11.72 16.65
C VAL A 128 0.07 10.39 15.92
N ALA A 129 -1.02 10.04 15.24
CA ALA A 129 -1.13 8.75 14.57
C ALA A 129 -2.09 8.76 13.38
N ASP A 130 -1.70 8.02 12.34
CA ASP A 130 -2.50 7.65 11.19
C ASP A 130 -2.79 6.14 11.24
N ILE A 131 -4.06 5.79 11.47
CA ILE A 131 -4.53 4.41 11.66
C ILE A 131 -5.29 3.97 10.41
N SER A 132 -4.70 3.10 9.62
CA SER A 132 -5.25 2.68 8.33
C SER A 132 -5.83 1.27 8.39
N LEU A 133 -6.98 1.09 7.75
CA LEU A 133 -7.57 -0.22 7.52
C LEU A 133 -6.58 -1.06 6.72
N GLN A 134 -6.30 -2.26 7.19
CA GLN A 134 -5.73 -3.30 6.34
C GLN A 134 -6.65 -4.51 6.30
N VAL A 135 -6.90 -5.00 5.09
CA VAL A 135 -7.82 -6.12 4.89
C VAL A 135 -7.31 -7.36 5.64
N PRO A 136 -8.20 -8.17 6.26
CA PRO A 136 -7.79 -9.23 7.18
C PRO A 136 -6.78 -10.23 6.61
N GLU A 137 -6.94 -10.59 5.33
CA GLU A 137 -6.05 -11.53 4.63
C GLU A 137 -4.59 -11.03 4.61
N PHE A 138 -4.38 -9.79 4.17
CA PHE A 138 -3.06 -9.16 4.19
C PHE A 138 -2.59 -8.93 5.62
N TYR A 139 -3.44 -8.37 6.49
CA TYR A 139 -3.05 -8.00 7.85
C TYR A 139 -2.50 -9.20 8.64
N LYS A 140 -3.14 -10.37 8.52
CA LYS A 140 -2.68 -11.59 9.19
C LYS A 140 -1.28 -11.99 8.75
N LYS A 141 -0.99 -11.96 7.44
CA LYS A 141 0.32 -12.35 6.89
C LYS A 141 1.40 -11.32 7.19
N ILE A 142 1.07 -10.03 7.08
CA ILE A 142 1.94 -8.91 7.48
C ILE A 142 2.31 -9.03 8.96
N LYS A 143 1.31 -9.19 9.84
CA LYS A 143 1.53 -9.30 11.28
C LYS A 143 2.36 -10.52 11.66
N LYS A 144 2.14 -11.67 11.02
CA LYS A 144 2.94 -12.88 11.24
C LYS A 144 4.42 -12.68 10.90
N GLN A 145 4.73 -11.86 9.90
CA GLN A 145 6.10 -11.61 9.43
C GLN A 145 6.67 -10.28 9.94
N ALA A 146 5.93 -9.55 10.78
CA ALA A 146 6.33 -8.25 11.28
C ALA A 146 7.58 -8.37 12.16
N ARG A 147 8.45 -7.36 12.09
CA ARG A 147 9.62 -7.26 12.95
C ARG A 147 9.23 -6.59 14.26
N ASN A 148 9.57 -7.21 15.38
CA ASN A 148 9.36 -6.62 16.69
C ASN A 148 10.63 -5.87 17.10
N VAL A 149 10.51 -4.56 17.35
CA VAL A 149 11.59 -3.72 17.89
C VAL A 149 11.03 -3.03 19.14
N LYS A 150 11.62 -3.30 20.31
CA LYS A 150 11.20 -2.76 21.61
C LYS A 150 9.69 -2.95 21.92
N GLY A 151 9.11 -4.07 21.50
CA GLY A 151 7.71 -4.42 21.73
C GLY A 151 6.72 -3.87 20.68
N ILE A 152 7.19 -3.05 19.73
CA ILE A 152 6.36 -2.51 18.64
C ILE A 152 6.57 -3.35 17.39
N TYR A 153 5.48 -3.69 16.70
CA TYR A 153 5.51 -4.44 15.46
C TYR A 153 5.64 -3.51 14.26
N TYR A 154 6.63 -3.74 13.42
CA TYR A 154 6.87 -3.02 12.17
C TYR A 154 6.71 -3.95 10.98
N SER A 155 6.13 -3.42 9.89
CA SER A 155 5.86 -4.19 8.68
C SER A 155 7.14 -4.86 8.14
N PRO A 156 7.05 -6.09 7.59
CA PRO A 156 8.20 -6.79 7.03
C PRO A 156 8.83 -6.02 5.86
N PRO A 157 10.16 -6.14 5.65
CA PRO A 157 10.87 -5.41 4.60
C PRO A 157 10.24 -5.59 3.21
N ASN A 158 9.84 -6.80 2.83
CA ASN A 158 9.25 -7.05 1.51
C ASN A 158 7.88 -6.37 1.32
N PHE A 159 7.11 -6.18 2.40
CA PHE A 159 5.85 -5.43 2.33
C PHE A 159 6.10 -3.93 2.21
N LEU A 160 7.06 -3.39 2.96
CA LEU A 160 7.48 -1.99 2.82
C LEU A 160 8.02 -1.72 1.40
N ARG A 161 8.79 -2.67 0.86
CA ARG A 161 9.29 -2.65 -0.52
C ARG A 161 8.15 -2.65 -1.54
N MET A 162 7.12 -3.48 -1.33
CA MET A 162 5.90 -3.49 -2.15
C MET A 162 5.25 -2.11 -2.21
N LEU A 163 5.02 -1.48 -1.06
CA LEU A 163 4.42 -0.14 -0.99
C LEU A 163 5.26 0.91 -1.72
N MET A 164 6.59 0.86 -1.57
CA MET A 164 7.48 1.80 -2.26
C MET A 164 7.48 1.59 -3.78
N TYR A 165 7.52 0.35 -4.26
CA TYR A 165 7.41 0.07 -5.69
C TYR A 165 6.04 0.44 -6.25
N LEU A 166 4.97 0.28 -5.48
CA LEU A 166 3.63 0.73 -5.86
C LEU A 166 3.62 2.24 -6.15
N GLU A 167 4.22 3.06 -5.27
CA GLU A 167 4.35 4.50 -5.48
C GLU A 167 5.18 4.83 -6.73
N LEU A 168 6.36 4.21 -6.89
CA LEU A 168 7.25 4.45 -8.04
C LEU A 168 6.65 3.97 -9.37
N SER A 169 5.72 3.02 -9.34
CA SER A 169 5.07 2.47 -10.52
C SER A 169 3.91 3.33 -11.06
N ARG A 170 3.49 4.39 -10.34
CA ARG A 170 2.26 5.16 -10.63
C ARG A 170 2.58 6.59 -11.08
N PRO A 171 2.84 6.84 -12.38
CA PRO A 171 3.18 8.18 -12.87
C PRO A 171 2.02 9.18 -12.82
N LYS A 172 0.76 8.71 -12.73
CA LYS A 172 -0.40 9.58 -12.46
C LYS A 172 -0.72 9.73 -10.96
N GLY A 173 0.05 9.08 -10.09
CA GLY A 173 -0.04 9.23 -8.63
C GLY A 173 0.67 10.48 -8.11
N ASP A 174 1.10 10.48 -6.85
CA ASP A 174 1.84 11.61 -6.26
C ASP A 174 3.35 11.50 -6.53
N VAL A 175 3.76 11.93 -7.73
CA VAL A 175 5.15 11.87 -8.19
C VAL A 175 6.11 12.73 -7.36
N SER A 176 5.60 13.71 -6.58
CA SER A 176 6.43 14.52 -5.68
C SER A 176 7.12 13.68 -4.59
N ARG A 177 6.61 12.47 -4.34
CA ARG A 177 7.14 11.53 -3.36
C ARG A 177 8.28 10.65 -3.88
N TRP A 178 8.44 10.55 -5.21
CA TRP A 178 9.31 9.53 -5.83
C TRP A 178 10.76 9.62 -5.36
N GLU A 179 11.31 10.82 -5.24
CA GLU A 179 12.68 11.01 -4.76
C GLU A 179 12.87 10.47 -3.33
N LYS A 180 11.96 10.86 -2.43
CA LYS A 180 11.96 10.41 -1.03
C LYS A 180 11.76 8.89 -0.93
N VAL A 181 10.87 8.33 -1.74
CA VAL A 181 10.61 6.89 -1.81
C VAL A 181 11.86 6.13 -2.29
N LEU A 182 12.50 6.58 -3.37
CA LEU A 182 13.67 5.91 -3.93
C LEU A 182 14.87 5.92 -2.95
N LYS A 183 15.11 7.02 -2.25
CA LYS A 183 16.16 7.11 -1.21
C LYS A 183 15.96 6.07 -0.11
N ARG A 184 14.73 5.95 0.41
CA ARG A 184 14.36 4.96 1.45
C ARG A 184 14.41 3.53 0.94
N LEU A 185 13.95 3.30 -0.29
CA LEU A 185 13.98 2.00 -0.95
C LEU A 185 15.44 1.54 -1.11
N THR A 186 16.37 2.44 -1.44
CA THR A 186 17.80 2.15 -1.52
C THR A 186 18.38 1.72 -0.16
N LEU A 187 18.11 2.45 0.92
CA LEU A 187 18.53 2.08 2.28
C LEU A 187 17.94 0.74 2.73
N LEU A 188 16.65 0.52 2.46
CA LEU A 188 16.00 -0.74 2.76
C LEU A 188 16.62 -1.89 1.96
N ASN A 189 16.97 -1.66 0.68
CA ASN A 189 17.60 -2.67 -0.16
C ASN A 189 19.00 -3.05 0.29
N LYS A 190 19.78 -2.08 0.78
CA LYS A 190 21.12 -2.27 1.36
C LYS A 190 21.06 -3.21 2.57
N ASN A 191 20.12 -2.97 3.49
CA ASN A 191 20.03 -3.69 4.76
C ASN A 191 19.17 -4.96 4.70
N PHE A 192 18.21 -5.00 3.79
CA PHE A 192 17.31 -6.13 3.57
C PHE A 192 17.30 -6.48 2.07
N PRO A 193 18.35 -7.12 1.56
CA PRO A 193 18.45 -7.46 0.15
C PRO A 193 17.32 -8.41 -0.26
N LEU A 194 16.74 -8.16 -1.44
CA LEU A 194 15.69 -9.01 -1.99
C LEU A 194 16.31 -10.26 -2.60
N LYS A 195 16.28 -11.35 -1.85
CA LYS A 195 16.82 -12.66 -2.25
C LYS A 195 15.77 -13.73 -2.05
N GLY A 196 15.56 -14.56 -3.08
CA GLY A 196 14.93 -15.85 -2.91
C GLY A 196 15.97 -16.89 -2.47
N LYS A 197 15.51 -17.98 -1.87
CA LYS A 197 16.36 -19.08 -1.39
C LYS A 197 16.65 -20.02 -2.56
N ASP A 198 17.90 -20.38 -2.84
CA ASP A 198 18.24 -21.43 -3.83
C ASP A 198 17.51 -21.29 -5.19
N CYS A 199 17.39 -20.05 -5.69
CA CYS A 199 16.60 -19.78 -6.89
C CYS A 199 17.20 -20.40 -8.15
N ASP A 200 16.68 -21.57 -8.54
CA ASP A 200 16.95 -22.12 -9.85
C ASP A 200 16.06 -21.48 -10.92
N PHE A 201 16.62 -21.31 -12.12
CA PHE A 201 15.97 -20.56 -13.19
C PHE A 201 14.63 -21.20 -13.63
N VAL A 202 14.51 -22.53 -13.49
CA VAL A 202 13.29 -23.30 -13.83
C VAL A 202 12.08 -22.85 -12.97
N GLU A 203 12.32 -22.17 -11.85
CA GLU A 203 11.28 -21.77 -10.90
C GLU A 203 10.50 -20.50 -11.29
N ILE A 204 10.84 -19.79 -12.40
CA ILE A 204 10.12 -18.54 -12.76
C ILE A 204 8.83 -18.76 -13.57
N GLN A 205 8.62 -19.96 -14.13
CA GLN A 205 7.40 -20.34 -14.84
C GLN A 205 6.52 -21.22 -13.94
N ARG A 206 5.20 -21.06 -14.01
CA ARG A 206 4.25 -22.05 -13.48
C ARG A 206 4.28 -23.26 -14.40
N MET A 207 4.91 -24.33 -13.93
CA MET A 207 4.88 -25.61 -14.63
C MET A 207 3.47 -26.20 -14.55
N PHE A 208 3.02 -26.83 -15.63
CA PHE A 208 1.82 -27.65 -15.61
C PHE A 208 2.05 -28.88 -14.73
N ASP A 209 0.97 -29.40 -14.11
CA ASP A 209 1.07 -30.64 -13.35
C ASP A 209 1.54 -31.76 -14.31
N PRO A 210 2.65 -32.46 -13.99
CA PRO A 210 3.13 -33.59 -14.78
C PRO A 210 2.06 -34.66 -15.03
N ASN A 211 1.09 -34.79 -14.11
CA ASN A 211 -0.01 -35.76 -14.21
C ASN A 211 -1.05 -35.37 -15.27
N THR A 212 -1.11 -34.12 -15.72
CA THR A 212 -2.11 -33.64 -16.69
C THR A 212 -1.80 -34.08 -18.14
N LYS A 213 -0.67 -34.77 -18.38
CA LYS A 213 -0.26 -35.39 -19.65
C LYS A 213 -0.46 -34.48 -20.88
N ILE A 214 0.06 -33.24 -20.82
CA ILE A 214 0.00 -32.30 -21.94
C ILE A 214 1.27 -32.45 -22.80
N PRO A 215 1.17 -32.87 -24.09
CA PRO A 215 2.33 -33.03 -24.95
C PRO A 215 3.08 -31.71 -25.22
N GLN A 216 4.41 -31.75 -25.34
CA GLN A 216 5.24 -30.56 -25.51
C GLN A 216 4.87 -29.72 -26.75
N ASN A 217 4.51 -30.37 -27.86
CA ASN A 217 4.07 -29.68 -29.09
C ASN A 217 2.76 -28.92 -28.86
N PHE A 218 1.83 -29.49 -28.09
CA PHE A 218 0.60 -28.82 -27.70
C PHE A 218 0.89 -27.61 -26.82
N THR A 219 1.78 -27.75 -25.83
CA THR A 219 2.22 -26.65 -24.94
C THR A 219 2.83 -25.50 -25.74
N SER A 220 3.68 -25.80 -26.73
CA SER A 220 4.32 -24.80 -27.58
C SER A 220 3.34 -24.06 -28.48
N ASN A 221 2.38 -24.77 -29.07
CA ASN A 221 1.32 -24.16 -29.88
C ASN A 221 0.42 -23.27 -29.02
N LEU A 222 -0.01 -23.78 -27.86
CA LEU A 222 -0.83 -23.05 -26.89
C LEU A 222 -0.14 -21.76 -26.43
N PHE A 223 1.15 -21.82 -26.09
CA PHE A 223 1.93 -20.63 -25.76
C PHE A 223 1.91 -19.59 -26.89
N GLN A 224 2.07 -20.02 -28.14
CA GLN A 224 2.09 -19.11 -29.28
C GLN A 224 0.73 -18.44 -29.49
N LEU A 225 -0.35 -19.23 -29.54
CA LEU A 225 -1.72 -18.74 -29.72
C LEU A 225 -2.11 -17.77 -28.60
N THR A 226 -1.89 -18.15 -27.34
CA THR A 226 -2.19 -17.30 -26.19
C THR A 226 -1.41 -15.99 -26.24
N ARG A 227 -0.10 -16.05 -26.54
CA ARG A 227 0.74 -14.85 -26.66
C ARG A 227 0.24 -13.92 -27.75
N GLU A 228 -0.07 -14.45 -28.93
CA GLU A 228 -0.49 -13.65 -30.08
C GLU A 228 -1.83 -12.97 -29.85
N CYS A 229 -2.81 -13.69 -29.31
CA CYS A 229 -4.10 -13.13 -28.92
C CYS A 229 -3.92 -11.99 -27.91
N LEU A 230 -3.14 -12.20 -26.85
CA LEU A 230 -2.89 -11.19 -25.82
C LEU A 230 -2.18 -9.94 -26.40
N ILE A 231 -1.19 -10.12 -27.27
CA ILE A 231 -0.51 -9.01 -27.96
C ILE A 231 -1.49 -8.20 -28.80
N ASN A 232 -2.36 -8.86 -29.57
CA ASN A 232 -3.34 -8.20 -30.44
C ASN A 232 -4.35 -7.37 -29.62
N GLN A 233 -4.67 -7.83 -28.41
CA GLN A 233 -5.51 -7.11 -27.46
C GLN A 233 -4.79 -5.96 -26.73
N SER A 234 -3.51 -5.69 -27.05
CA SER A 234 -2.75 -4.54 -26.53
C SER A 234 -2.66 -4.47 -25.00
N VAL A 235 -2.66 -5.63 -24.33
CA VAL A 235 -2.50 -5.79 -22.88
C VAL A 235 -1.07 -5.50 -22.43
N VAL A 236 -0.86 -5.33 -21.13
CA VAL A 236 0.49 -5.16 -20.54
C VAL A 236 0.95 -6.45 -19.88
N PHE A 237 2.04 -7.03 -20.36
CA PHE A 237 2.62 -8.24 -19.77
C PHE A 237 3.44 -7.92 -18.52
N PHE A 238 3.22 -8.67 -17.45
CA PHE A 238 4.01 -8.56 -16.22
C PHE A 238 4.35 -9.91 -15.59
N GLY A 239 3.91 -11.05 -16.14
CA GLY A 239 4.23 -12.40 -15.66
C GLY A 239 5.59 -12.94 -16.10
N ALA A 240 5.72 -14.27 -16.15
CA ALA A 240 6.97 -14.98 -16.47
C ALA A 240 7.58 -14.56 -17.83
N MET A 241 6.74 -14.36 -18.86
CA MET A 241 7.20 -13.85 -20.16
C MET A 241 7.90 -12.50 -20.05
N ALA A 242 7.33 -11.56 -19.28
CA ALA A 242 7.95 -10.25 -19.07
C ALA A 242 9.25 -10.38 -18.28
N ASN A 243 9.27 -11.22 -17.24
CA ASN A 243 10.46 -11.48 -16.43
C ASN A 243 11.64 -11.97 -17.29
N LYS A 244 11.37 -12.91 -18.21
CA LYS A 244 12.35 -13.41 -19.20
C LYS A 244 13.05 -12.30 -19.98
N LEU A 245 12.31 -11.29 -20.41
CA LEU A 245 12.85 -10.20 -21.22
C LEU A 245 13.85 -9.36 -20.40
N PHE A 246 13.62 -9.22 -19.09
CA PHE A 246 14.55 -8.53 -18.20
C PHE A 246 15.79 -9.37 -17.89
N ILE A 247 15.64 -10.63 -17.50
CA ILE A 247 16.77 -11.47 -17.03
C ILE A 247 17.80 -11.78 -18.11
N LYS A 248 17.43 -11.72 -19.40
CA LYS A 248 18.37 -11.76 -20.54
C LYS A 248 19.47 -10.69 -20.48
N ASN A 249 19.30 -9.63 -19.68
CA ASN A 249 20.32 -8.61 -19.44
C ASN A 249 21.40 -9.02 -18.42
N LEU A 250 21.26 -10.20 -17.80
CA LEU A 250 22.26 -10.82 -16.94
C LEU A 250 23.13 -11.77 -17.77
N LYS A 251 24.45 -11.78 -17.52
CA LYS A 251 25.41 -12.58 -18.32
C LYS A 251 25.05 -14.07 -18.32
N LYS A 252 24.67 -14.61 -17.14
CA LYS A 252 24.26 -16.01 -16.93
C LYS A 252 23.09 -16.45 -17.84
N PHE A 253 22.21 -15.53 -18.23
CA PHE A 253 20.95 -15.86 -18.92
C PHE A 253 20.83 -15.27 -20.33
N LYS A 254 21.92 -14.69 -20.86
CA LYS A 254 21.91 -14.05 -22.18
C LYS A 254 21.51 -15.03 -23.30
N TYR A 255 21.96 -16.27 -23.21
CA TYR A 255 21.74 -17.32 -24.21
C TYR A 255 20.73 -18.38 -23.76
N TYR A 256 20.06 -18.18 -22.62
CA TYR A 256 19.13 -19.18 -22.10
C TYR A 256 17.82 -19.21 -22.91
N ASN A 257 17.49 -20.38 -23.43
CA ASN A 257 16.22 -20.65 -24.10
C ASN A 257 15.22 -21.24 -23.10
N MET A 258 14.25 -20.45 -22.65
CA MET A 258 13.15 -21.00 -21.84
C MET A 258 12.17 -21.79 -22.67
N ASP A 259 11.59 -22.77 -22.00
CA ASP A 259 10.45 -23.54 -22.47
C ASP A 259 9.26 -22.65 -22.81
N LYS A 260 8.54 -23.05 -23.86
CA LYS A 260 7.33 -22.40 -24.35
C LYS A 260 6.13 -22.81 -23.51
N ILE A 261 6.18 -22.53 -22.20
CA ILE A 261 5.11 -22.83 -21.25
C ILE A 261 4.13 -21.65 -21.25
N PRO A 262 2.82 -21.87 -21.52
CA PRO A 262 1.79 -20.85 -21.53
C PRO A 262 1.50 -20.37 -20.11
N ASP A 263 2.36 -19.50 -19.60
CA ASP A 263 2.27 -18.90 -18.26
C ASP A 263 2.28 -17.37 -18.40
N PHE A 264 1.09 -16.77 -18.49
CA PHE A 264 0.93 -15.34 -18.70
C PHE A 264 0.24 -14.66 -17.52
N ASP A 265 0.81 -13.55 -17.07
CA ASP A 265 0.11 -12.58 -16.22
C ASP A 265 0.10 -11.24 -16.96
N VAL A 266 -1.10 -10.69 -17.17
CA VAL A 266 -1.31 -9.47 -17.95
C VAL A 266 -2.28 -8.51 -17.28
N LEU A 267 -2.11 -7.21 -17.53
CA LEU A 267 -3.06 -6.17 -17.17
C LEU A 267 -3.95 -5.85 -18.38
N SER A 268 -5.26 -5.85 -18.16
CA SER A 268 -6.25 -5.37 -19.13
C SER A 268 -7.24 -4.41 -18.48
N LYS A 269 -7.61 -3.34 -19.19
CA LYS A 269 -8.67 -2.42 -18.75
C LYS A 269 -10.05 -3.08 -18.73
N ASP A 270 -10.25 -4.13 -19.54
CA ASP A 270 -11.45 -4.96 -19.54
C ASP A 270 -11.05 -6.44 -19.48
N PRO A 271 -10.76 -6.95 -18.26
CA PRO A 271 -10.29 -8.32 -18.08
C PRO A 271 -11.28 -9.39 -18.54
N GLU A 272 -12.58 -9.14 -18.43
CA GLU A 272 -13.62 -10.10 -18.78
C GLU A 272 -13.68 -10.30 -20.29
N THR A 273 -13.82 -9.21 -21.03
CA THR A 273 -13.78 -9.24 -22.50
C THR A 273 -12.47 -9.84 -22.98
N THR A 274 -11.35 -9.47 -22.35
CA THR A 274 -10.03 -10.01 -22.74
C THR A 274 -9.94 -11.52 -22.56
N ALA A 275 -10.51 -12.03 -21.47
CA ALA A 275 -10.54 -13.46 -21.17
C ALA A 275 -11.46 -14.22 -22.13
N ASN A 276 -12.62 -13.66 -22.45
CA ASN A 276 -13.59 -14.27 -23.37
C ASN A 276 -13.06 -14.31 -24.82
N VAL A 277 -12.45 -13.22 -25.30
CA VAL A 277 -11.79 -13.18 -26.62
C VAL A 277 -10.65 -14.20 -26.68
N LEU A 278 -9.86 -14.34 -25.60
CA LEU A 278 -8.81 -15.37 -25.55
C LEU A 278 -9.41 -16.78 -25.60
N LYS A 279 -10.53 -17.02 -24.89
CA LYS A 279 -11.21 -18.31 -24.91
C LYS A 279 -11.68 -18.66 -26.33
N GLU A 280 -12.44 -17.77 -26.96
CA GLU A 280 -12.97 -17.94 -28.32
C GLU A 280 -11.83 -18.17 -29.31
N TYR A 281 -10.77 -17.35 -29.27
CA TYR A 281 -9.62 -17.50 -30.14
C TYR A 281 -8.92 -18.86 -30.00
N LEU A 282 -8.80 -19.39 -28.77
CA LEU A 282 -8.23 -20.71 -28.54
C LEU A 282 -9.14 -21.83 -29.07
N GLU A 283 -10.46 -21.72 -28.86
CA GLU A 283 -11.45 -22.68 -29.34
C GLU A 283 -11.49 -22.73 -30.88
N ASP A 284 -11.46 -21.58 -31.54
CA ASP A 284 -11.38 -21.43 -33.01
C ASP A 284 -10.11 -22.08 -33.58
N ASN A 285 -9.02 -22.09 -32.81
CA ASN A 285 -7.76 -22.76 -33.15
C ASN A 285 -7.70 -24.21 -32.65
N SER A 286 -8.86 -24.86 -32.50
CA SER A 286 -9.00 -26.28 -32.12
C SER A 286 -8.46 -26.65 -30.74
N ILE A 287 -8.26 -25.68 -29.84
CA ILE A 287 -7.93 -25.95 -28.43
C ILE A 287 -9.21 -26.18 -27.65
N LYS A 288 -9.44 -27.41 -27.20
CA LYS A 288 -10.64 -27.80 -26.45
C LYS A 288 -10.46 -27.64 -24.93
N ASN A 289 -11.58 -27.63 -24.20
CA ASN A 289 -11.65 -27.56 -22.73
C ASN A 289 -11.06 -26.27 -22.14
N VAL A 290 -11.34 -25.14 -22.80
CA VAL A 290 -10.96 -23.82 -22.30
C VAL A 290 -12.02 -23.32 -21.32
N LYS A 291 -11.59 -22.89 -20.13
CA LYS A 291 -12.48 -22.37 -19.08
C LYS A 291 -12.00 -21.01 -18.61
N VAL A 292 -12.94 -20.08 -18.43
CA VAL A 292 -12.70 -18.76 -17.85
C VAL A 292 -13.34 -18.73 -16.47
N THR A 293 -12.54 -18.44 -15.43
CA THR A 293 -13.02 -18.36 -14.04
C THR A 293 -12.71 -16.99 -13.45
N LYS A 294 -13.74 -16.27 -13.01
CA LYS A 294 -13.55 -15.01 -12.27
C LYS A 294 -13.03 -15.30 -10.86
N LYS A 295 -11.99 -14.58 -10.46
CA LYS A 295 -11.43 -14.58 -9.11
C LYS A 295 -11.68 -13.22 -8.47
N ASN A 296 -12.14 -13.22 -7.23
CA ASN A 296 -12.34 -12.00 -6.47
C ASN A 296 -11.00 -11.26 -6.23
N GLY A 297 -11.05 -9.94 -6.14
CA GLY A 297 -9.92 -9.13 -5.70
C GLY A 297 -9.69 -9.23 -4.19
N VAL A 298 -8.63 -8.58 -3.69
CA VAL A 298 -8.34 -8.43 -2.26
C VAL A 298 -7.92 -6.99 -1.98
N GLY A 299 -8.78 -6.28 -1.25
CA GLY A 299 -8.53 -4.88 -0.86
C GLY A 299 -8.25 -3.96 -2.05
N GLU A 300 -7.38 -2.98 -1.84
CA GLU A 300 -6.93 -2.03 -2.86
C GLU A 300 -5.59 -2.43 -3.50
N VAL A 301 -5.19 -3.71 -3.36
CA VAL A 301 -3.88 -4.20 -3.78
C VAL A 301 -3.97 -5.14 -4.98
N VAL A 302 -4.93 -6.08 -4.98
CA VAL A 302 -5.14 -7.02 -6.09
C VAL A 302 -6.56 -6.92 -6.59
N ALA A 303 -6.72 -6.54 -7.85
CA ALA A 303 -8.03 -6.44 -8.48
C ALA A 303 -8.70 -7.81 -8.66
N PRO A 304 -10.03 -7.82 -8.85
CA PRO A 304 -10.68 -8.92 -9.55
C PRO A 304 -9.94 -9.24 -10.85
N HIS A 305 -9.84 -10.53 -11.15
CA HIS A 305 -9.11 -11.01 -12.31
C HIS A 305 -9.70 -12.31 -12.83
N TYR A 306 -9.37 -12.65 -14.06
CA TYR A 306 -9.88 -13.83 -14.75
C TYR A 306 -8.74 -14.82 -14.97
N ASP A 307 -9.02 -16.07 -14.65
CA ASP A 307 -8.15 -17.22 -14.84
C ASP A 307 -8.66 -17.97 -16.08
N VAL A 308 -7.87 -17.94 -17.15
CA VAL A 308 -8.12 -18.74 -18.35
C VAL A 308 -7.32 -20.01 -18.20
N SER A 309 -8.00 -21.16 -18.27
CA SER A 309 -7.40 -22.49 -18.08
C SER A 309 -7.74 -23.42 -19.24
N VAL A 310 -6.84 -24.35 -19.55
CA VAL A 310 -7.00 -25.37 -20.59
C VAL A 310 -6.77 -26.72 -19.94
N LYS A 311 -7.76 -27.62 -20.03
CA LYS A 311 -7.72 -28.95 -19.35
C LYS A 311 -7.42 -28.86 -17.84
N GLY A 312 -7.82 -27.78 -17.19
CA GLY A 312 -7.60 -27.55 -15.75
C GLY A 312 -6.30 -26.82 -15.40
N GLU A 313 -5.38 -26.64 -16.35
CA GLU A 313 -4.13 -25.89 -16.15
C GLU A 313 -4.33 -24.42 -16.50
N SER A 314 -3.96 -23.50 -15.60
CA SER A 314 -4.04 -22.07 -15.87
C SER A 314 -3.02 -21.65 -16.93
N VAL A 315 -3.50 -20.98 -17.99
CA VAL A 315 -2.66 -20.44 -19.07
C VAL A 315 -2.44 -18.94 -18.96
N ALA A 316 -3.43 -18.20 -18.47
CA ALA A 316 -3.35 -16.76 -18.34
C ALA A 316 -4.17 -16.25 -17.17
N PHE A 317 -3.57 -15.35 -16.38
CA PHE A 317 -4.28 -14.51 -15.43
C PHE A 317 -4.35 -13.08 -15.95
N ILE A 318 -5.56 -12.56 -16.07
CA ILE A 318 -5.86 -11.25 -16.65
C ILE A 318 -6.42 -10.36 -15.55
N TYR A 319 -5.64 -9.36 -15.15
CA TYR A 319 -5.93 -8.49 -14.00
C TYR A 319 -6.42 -7.11 -14.44
N GLU A 320 -7.41 -6.57 -13.73
CA GLU A 320 -7.77 -5.16 -13.87
C GLU A 320 -6.68 -4.28 -13.22
N PRO A 321 -6.22 -3.19 -13.85
CA PRO A 321 -5.36 -2.22 -13.20
C PRO A 321 -6.13 -1.42 -12.14
N LEU A 322 -5.68 -1.44 -10.88
CA LEU A 322 -6.25 -0.62 -9.80
C LEU A 322 -5.78 0.85 -9.82
N ALA A 323 -4.71 1.13 -10.56
CA ALA A 323 -4.16 2.45 -10.77
C ALA A 323 -3.56 2.55 -12.18
N CYS A 324 -3.02 3.72 -12.54
CA CYS A 324 -2.26 3.85 -13.78
C CYS A 324 -0.83 3.34 -13.54
N HIS A 325 -0.52 2.12 -13.99
CA HIS A 325 0.78 1.50 -13.78
C HIS A 325 1.71 1.68 -14.98
N SER A 326 2.96 2.04 -14.70
CA SER A 326 3.96 2.31 -15.73
C SER A 326 4.34 1.06 -16.53
N TYR A 327 4.56 1.25 -17.83
CA TYR A 327 5.02 0.20 -18.73
C TYR A 327 5.99 0.77 -19.78
N ASN A 328 6.68 -0.12 -20.47
CA ASN A 328 7.54 0.16 -21.61
C ASN A 328 7.00 -0.57 -22.85
N VAL A 329 7.26 -0.01 -24.03
CA VAL A 329 6.94 -0.66 -25.31
C VAL A 329 8.22 -1.21 -25.92
N ILE A 330 8.17 -2.47 -26.36
CA ILE A 330 9.22 -3.08 -27.17
C ILE A 330 8.64 -3.46 -28.54
N ARG A 331 9.48 -3.42 -29.58
CA ARG A 331 9.10 -3.90 -30.92
C ARG A 331 9.70 -5.28 -31.14
N GLN A 332 8.86 -6.24 -31.52
CA GLN A 332 9.28 -7.59 -31.88
C GLN A 332 8.48 -8.07 -33.08
N PHE A 333 9.15 -8.51 -34.15
CA PHE A 333 8.52 -8.95 -35.41
C PHE A 333 7.49 -7.94 -35.96
N GLY A 334 7.83 -6.66 -35.97
CA GLY A 334 6.94 -5.57 -36.44
C GLY A 334 5.78 -5.22 -35.50
N ARG A 335 5.56 -5.97 -34.41
CA ARG A 335 4.48 -5.72 -33.44
C ARG A 335 5.00 -4.96 -32.22
N SER A 336 4.16 -4.08 -31.68
CA SER A 336 4.42 -3.37 -30.42
C SER A 336 3.89 -4.18 -29.25
N ILE A 337 4.76 -4.52 -28.30
CA ILE A 337 4.42 -5.30 -27.11
C ILE A 337 4.62 -4.42 -25.88
N LYS A 338 3.60 -4.32 -25.02
CA LYS A 338 3.66 -3.55 -23.77
C LYS A 338 4.14 -4.45 -22.64
N ILE A 339 5.25 -4.09 -22.02
CA ILE A 339 5.83 -4.82 -20.88
C ILE A 339 5.84 -3.90 -19.67
N ALA A 340 5.30 -4.36 -18.53
CA ALA A 340 5.35 -3.62 -17.29
C ALA A 340 6.81 -3.26 -16.93
N THR A 341 7.01 -2.08 -16.34
CA THR A 341 8.34 -1.71 -15.84
C THR A 341 8.73 -2.60 -14.66
N ILE A 342 10.02 -2.62 -14.31
CA ILE A 342 10.49 -3.36 -13.12
C ILE A 342 9.75 -2.92 -11.86
N ASP A 343 9.48 -1.62 -11.71
CA ASP A 343 8.77 -1.06 -10.55
C ASP A 343 7.34 -1.62 -10.47
N THR A 344 6.61 -1.64 -11.59
CA THR A 344 5.28 -2.26 -11.68
C THR A 344 5.35 -3.76 -11.39
N MET A 345 6.28 -4.50 -12.01
CA MET A 345 6.37 -5.95 -11.78
C MET A 345 6.65 -6.28 -10.31
N LEU A 346 7.60 -5.57 -9.67
CA LEU A 346 7.93 -5.76 -8.27
C LEU A 346 6.79 -5.37 -7.33
N SER A 347 5.99 -4.34 -7.65
CA SER A 347 4.82 -4.01 -6.84
C SER A 347 3.81 -5.17 -6.82
N PHE A 348 3.51 -5.75 -7.99
CA PHE A 348 2.57 -6.87 -8.09
C PHE A 348 3.11 -8.15 -7.45
N TYR A 349 4.35 -8.54 -7.75
CA TYR A 349 4.94 -9.76 -7.21
C TYR A 349 5.02 -9.74 -5.69
N LEU A 350 5.53 -8.63 -5.13
CA LEU A 350 5.65 -8.51 -3.69
C LEU A 350 4.27 -8.41 -3.02
N ALA A 351 3.24 -7.91 -3.70
CA ALA A 351 1.87 -7.98 -3.19
C ALA A 351 1.35 -9.43 -3.13
N PHE A 352 1.61 -10.23 -4.18
CA PHE A 352 1.20 -11.64 -4.22
C PHE A 352 1.83 -12.47 -3.10
N LEU A 353 3.04 -12.12 -2.64
CA LEU A 353 3.66 -12.75 -1.47
C LEU A 353 2.82 -12.64 -0.20
N TYR A 354 1.94 -11.65 -0.07
CA TYR A 354 1.12 -11.44 1.13
C TYR A 354 -0.32 -11.93 0.98
N LEU A 355 -0.64 -12.57 -0.14
CA LEU A 355 -1.92 -13.25 -0.34
C LEU A 355 -1.78 -14.74 -0.01
N ASN A 356 -2.88 -15.37 0.39
CA ASN A 356 -2.92 -16.79 0.71
C ASN A 356 -3.71 -17.56 -0.35
N ARG A 357 -3.21 -17.55 -1.59
CA ARG A 357 -3.85 -18.23 -2.73
C ARG A 357 -2.97 -19.39 -3.20
N LYS A 358 -3.58 -20.53 -3.48
CA LYS A 358 -2.88 -21.77 -3.88
C LYS A 358 -1.98 -21.59 -5.10
N TYR A 359 -2.37 -20.74 -6.04
CA TYR A 359 -1.64 -20.47 -7.28
C TYR A 359 -0.53 -19.40 -7.15
N TYR A 360 -0.34 -18.83 -5.95
CA TYR A 360 0.77 -17.94 -5.65
C TYR A 360 1.82 -18.69 -4.83
N ASP A 361 2.77 -19.30 -5.53
CA ASP A 361 3.92 -19.93 -4.90
C ASP A 361 4.89 -18.85 -4.37
N PRO A 362 5.12 -18.75 -3.04
CA PRO A 362 5.95 -17.69 -2.47
C PRO A 362 7.41 -17.77 -2.92
N GLN A 363 7.94 -18.97 -3.16
CA GLN A 363 9.32 -19.21 -3.53
C GLN A 363 9.58 -18.74 -4.97
N ARG A 364 8.74 -19.16 -5.92
CA ARG A 364 8.72 -18.66 -7.31
C ARG A 364 8.63 -17.14 -7.35
N ILE A 365 7.68 -16.56 -6.61
CA ILE A 365 7.49 -15.10 -6.60
C ILE A 365 8.74 -14.40 -6.06
N LEU A 366 9.34 -14.89 -4.97
CA LEU A 366 10.60 -14.35 -4.44
C LEU A 366 11.75 -14.46 -5.45
N CYS A 367 11.85 -15.56 -6.20
CA CYS A 367 12.87 -15.72 -7.23
C CYS A 367 12.66 -14.79 -8.42
N MET A 368 11.42 -14.65 -8.91
CA MET A 368 11.05 -13.67 -9.93
C MET A 368 11.43 -12.25 -9.49
N SER A 369 11.14 -11.90 -8.24
CA SER A 369 11.49 -10.61 -7.65
C SER A 369 13.01 -10.43 -7.49
N HIS A 370 13.74 -11.45 -7.03
CA HIS A 370 15.19 -11.44 -6.89
C HIS A 370 15.87 -11.16 -8.23
N TYR A 371 15.50 -11.89 -9.29
CA TYR A 371 16.12 -11.69 -10.60
C TYR A 371 15.83 -10.31 -11.19
N LEU A 372 14.60 -9.81 -11.07
CA LEU A 372 14.29 -8.43 -11.48
C LEU A 372 15.10 -7.40 -10.71
N PHE A 373 15.26 -7.59 -9.40
CA PHE A 373 16.07 -6.70 -8.58
C PHE A 373 17.54 -6.73 -9.00
N ALA A 374 18.10 -7.91 -9.29
CA ALA A 374 19.46 -8.05 -9.81
C ALA A 374 19.65 -7.34 -11.16
N VAL A 375 18.66 -7.44 -12.06
CA VAL A 375 18.65 -6.67 -13.32
C VAL A 375 18.60 -5.18 -13.04
N GLN A 376 17.75 -4.74 -12.13
CA GLN A 376 17.60 -3.33 -11.76
C GLN A 376 18.93 -2.76 -11.24
N GLU A 377 19.55 -3.41 -10.26
CA GLU A 377 20.80 -2.94 -9.63
C GLU A 377 21.91 -2.74 -10.66
N LYS A 378 22.09 -3.72 -11.57
CA LYS A 378 23.11 -3.67 -12.61
C LYS A 378 22.83 -2.60 -13.67
N ASN A 379 21.58 -2.22 -13.89
CA ASN A 379 21.16 -1.43 -15.05
C ASN A 379 20.44 -0.11 -14.68
N ARG A 380 20.50 0.31 -13.42
CA ARG A 380 19.68 1.40 -12.86
C ARG A 380 19.75 2.74 -13.60
N LEU A 381 20.85 3.02 -14.31
CA LEU A 381 21.08 4.26 -15.07
C LEU A 381 20.83 4.15 -16.58
N LYS A 382 20.50 2.96 -17.12
CA LYS A 382 20.44 2.75 -18.59
C LYS A 382 19.34 3.55 -19.30
N GLN A 383 18.20 3.77 -18.62
CA GLN A 383 17.06 4.56 -19.11
C GLN A 383 16.64 4.33 -20.58
N LYS A 384 16.71 3.08 -21.07
CA LYS A 384 16.41 2.75 -22.46
C LYS A 384 15.68 1.42 -22.63
N GLY A 385 14.82 1.35 -23.66
CA GLY A 385 14.03 0.17 -24.00
C GLY A 385 13.26 -0.38 -22.79
N ILE A 386 13.29 -1.70 -22.61
CA ILE A 386 12.63 -2.36 -21.48
C ILE A 386 13.20 -1.94 -20.11
N LEU A 387 14.45 -1.46 -20.05
CA LEU A 387 15.15 -1.05 -18.83
C LEU A 387 14.90 0.41 -18.46
N LYS A 388 14.05 1.13 -19.21
CA LYS A 388 13.61 2.48 -18.83
C LYS A 388 12.79 2.39 -17.54
N ARG A 389 13.14 3.23 -16.56
CA ARG A 389 12.41 3.35 -15.28
C ARG A 389 11.77 4.71 -15.19
N PHE A 390 10.84 4.88 -14.25
CA PHE A 390 10.14 6.15 -14.05
C PHE A 390 9.41 6.62 -15.33
N SER A 391 8.89 5.66 -16.10
CA SER A 391 8.14 5.96 -17.31
C SER A 391 6.85 6.69 -16.94
N ILE A 392 6.58 7.79 -17.66
CA ILE A 392 5.34 8.55 -17.53
C ILE A 392 4.16 7.87 -18.23
N ASP A 393 4.45 7.03 -19.22
CA ASP A 393 3.44 6.22 -19.90
C ASP A 393 2.93 5.13 -18.97
N CYS A 394 1.61 5.06 -18.80
CA CYS A 394 0.98 4.11 -17.91
C CYS A 394 -0.34 3.55 -18.44
N TYR A 395 -0.71 2.39 -17.89
CA TYR A 395 -1.87 1.61 -18.29
C TYR A 395 -2.84 1.49 -17.12
N GLY A 396 -4.13 1.72 -17.39
CA GLY A 396 -5.17 1.85 -16.38
C GLY A 396 -5.50 3.31 -16.05
N ASP A 397 -6.38 3.50 -15.07
CA ASP A 397 -6.82 4.82 -14.62
C ASP A 397 -6.47 5.03 -13.16
N GLU A 398 -5.97 6.21 -12.83
CA GLU A 398 -5.65 6.54 -11.45
C GLU A 398 -6.94 6.72 -10.64
N LYS A 399 -7.19 5.82 -9.67
CA LYS A 399 -8.40 5.82 -8.85
C LYS A 399 -8.28 6.71 -7.60
N HIS A 400 -7.06 7.06 -7.18
CA HIS A 400 -6.78 7.76 -5.93
C HIS A 400 -6.19 9.16 -6.11
N THR A 401 -6.61 9.90 -7.14
CA THR A 401 -6.26 11.34 -7.22
C THR A 401 -6.99 12.13 -6.13
N LYS A 402 -6.42 13.27 -5.72
CA LYS A 402 -7.04 14.14 -4.71
C LYS A 402 -8.45 14.57 -5.13
N GLU A 403 -8.65 14.83 -6.41
CA GLU A 403 -9.93 15.24 -7.01
C GLU A 403 -10.96 14.10 -6.91
N LYS A 404 -10.60 12.87 -7.32
CA LYS A 404 -11.50 11.72 -7.26
C LYS A 404 -11.87 11.35 -5.81
N ILE A 405 -10.92 11.44 -4.89
CA ILE A 405 -11.17 11.20 -3.46
C ILE A 405 -12.18 12.23 -2.92
N ARG A 406 -11.98 13.52 -3.25
CA ARG A 406 -12.91 14.59 -2.86
C ARG A 406 -14.30 14.40 -3.46
N ALA A 407 -14.38 14.05 -4.76
CA ALA A 407 -15.64 13.77 -5.44
C ALA A 407 -16.40 12.62 -4.76
N LYS A 408 -15.73 11.48 -4.54
CA LYS A 408 -16.32 10.31 -3.84
C LYS A 408 -16.79 10.66 -2.42
N LYS A 409 -16.03 11.46 -1.68
CA LYS A 409 -16.46 11.95 -0.36
C LYS A 409 -17.70 12.85 -0.44
N SER A 410 -17.78 13.73 -1.43
CA SER A 410 -18.95 14.60 -1.63
C SER A 410 -20.21 13.77 -1.92
N GLU A 411 -20.11 12.76 -2.77
CA GLU A 411 -21.21 11.83 -3.04
C GLU A 411 -21.65 11.06 -1.80
N LEU A 412 -20.70 10.48 -1.06
CA LEU A 412 -20.98 9.77 0.18
C LEU A 412 -21.61 10.68 1.24
N PHE A 413 -21.19 11.94 1.32
CA PHE A 413 -21.79 12.91 2.22
C PHE A 413 -23.25 13.16 1.87
N LYS A 414 -23.58 13.38 0.58
CA LYS A 414 -24.97 13.55 0.12
C LYS A 414 -25.84 12.34 0.45
N LYS A 415 -25.31 11.12 0.29
CA LYS A 415 -26.01 9.86 0.58
C LYS A 415 -26.21 9.63 2.08
N LEU A 416 -25.23 9.98 2.91
CA LEU A 416 -25.21 9.63 4.33
C LEU A 416 -25.60 10.77 5.28
N LYS A 417 -25.82 12.01 4.79
CA LYS A 417 -26.12 13.19 5.64
C LYS A 417 -27.29 13.00 6.61
N ASN A 418 -28.27 12.15 6.27
CA ASN A 418 -29.44 11.86 7.11
C ASN A 418 -29.17 10.73 8.13
N LYS A 419 -28.03 10.04 8.02
CA LYS A 419 -27.60 8.92 8.89
C LYS A 419 -26.42 9.31 9.79
N ARG A 420 -26.32 10.59 10.18
CA ARG A 420 -25.24 11.08 11.06
C ARG A 420 -25.18 10.28 12.36
N GLY A 421 -23.96 9.91 12.76
CA GLY A 421 -23.71 9.10 13.95
C GLY A 421 -23.84 7.58 13.76
N SER A 422 -24.32 7.12 12.60
CA SER A 422 -24.27 5.69 12.25
C SER A 422 -22.84 5.20 12.07
N LYS A 423 -22.63 3.87 12.16
CA LYS A 423 -21.32 3.25 11.93
C LYS A 423 -20.76 3.59 10.54
N GLU A 424 -21.61 3.53 9.52
CA GLU A 424 -21.26 3.87 8.14
C GLU A 424 -20.88 5.34 7.99
N TRP A 425 -21.67 6.27 8.55
CA TRP A 425 -21.32 7.69 8.57
C TRP A 425 -19.96 7.93 9.23
N ASN A 426 -19.76 7.38 10.43
CA ASN A 426 -18.53 7.56 11.18
C ASN A 426 -17.33 6.98 10.43
N PHE A 427 -17.49 5.86 9.72
CA PHE A 427 -16.39 5.30 8.95
C PHE A 427 -15.84 6.25 7.87
N HIS A 428 -16.68 7.11 7.29
CA HIS A 428 -16.28 8.08 6.27
C HIS A 428 -16.02 9.49 6.80
N PHE A 429 -16.72 9.89 7.86
CA PHE A 429 -16.80 11.27 8.36
C PHE A 429 -16.69 11.36 9.88
N LEU A 430 -15.98 10.42 10.53
CA LEU A 430 -15.75 10.47 11.98
C LEU A 430 -15.22 11.85 12.36
N LYS A 431 -15.86 12.43 13.38
CA LYS A 431 -15.32 13.51 14.19
C LYS A 431 -15.63 13.16 15.64
N TYR A 432 -14.62 12.75 16.38
CA TYR A 432 -14.74 12.27 17.75
C TYR A 432 -13.85 13.10 18.66
N VAL A 433 -14.47 13.85 19.57
CA VAL A 433 -13.82 14.72 20.54
C VAL A 433 -14.29 14.29 21.94
N PRO A 434 -13.49 13.55 22.71
CA PRO A 434 -13.88 13.03 24.03
C PRO A 434 -14.35 14.13 24.99
N GLY A 435 -13.69 15.29 24.98
CA GLY A 435 -14.02 16.44 25.82
C GLY A 435 -15.44 16.96 25.60
N ASP A 436 -15.83 17.19 24.34
CA ASP A 436 -17.19 17.62 23.97
C ASP A 436 -18.25 16.62 24.45
N ILE A 437 -17.96 15.33 24.31
CA ILE A 437 -18.87 14.26 24.73
C ILE A 437 -19.02 14.24 26.24
N ALA A 438 -17.93 14.41 26.99
CA ALA A 438 -17.95 14.47 28.44
C ALA A 438 -18.72 15.70 28.95
N LEU A 439 -18.52 16.86 28.33
CA LEU A 439 -19.27 18.10 28.61
C LEU A 439 -20.76 17.91 28.33
N ALA A 440 -21.13 17.39 27.16
CA ALA A 440 -22.52 17.14 26.80
C ALA A 440 -23.22 16.18 27.78
N LYS A 441 -22.52 15.12 28.24
CA LYS A 441 -23.03 14.23 29.29
C LYS A 441 -23.27 14.97 30.60
N LYS A 442 -22.32 15.78 31.07
CA LYS A 442 -22.46 16.61 32.29
C LYS A 442 -23.67 17.55 32.21
N TYR A 443 -23.87 18.24 31.07
CA TYR A 443 -25.02 19.12 30.86
C TYR A 443 -26.37 18.39 30.89
N LYS A 444 -26.47 17.20 30.26
CA LYS A 444 -27.69 16.35 30.31
C LYS A 444 -28.02 15.85 31.72
N THR A 445 -27.02 15.51 32.53
CA THR A 445 -27.24 15.14 33.95
C THR A 445 -27.70 16.31 34.82
N LYS A 446 -27.18 17.54 34.58
CA LYS A 446 -27.63 18.75 35.31
C LYS A 446 -29.10 19.08 35.01
N THR A 447 -29.55 18.93 33.77
CA THR A 447 -30.96 19.13 33.38
C THR A 447 -31.89 18.05 33.96
N LYS A 448 -31.46 16.78 34.01
CA LYS A 448 -32.23 15.71 34.70
C LYS A 448 -32.35 15.95 36.21
N LYS A 449 -31.30 16.43 36.89
CA LYS A 449 -31.35 16.79 38.33
C LYS A 449 -32.26 18.01 38.58
N LYS A 450 -32.30 19.01 37.69
CA LYS A 450 -33.25 20.14 37.79
C LYS A 450 -34.71 19.72 37.63
N LYS A 451 -35.03 18.76 36.74
CA LYS A 451 -36.40 18.22 36.59
C LYS A 451 -36.91 17.45 37.82
N LYS A 452 -36.04 16.80 38.61
CA LYS A 452 -36.45 16.08 39.84
C LYS A 452 -36.73 16.96 41.07
N LYS A 453 -36.41 18.27 41.05
CA LYS A 453 -36.60 19.17 42.21
C LYS A 453 -37.92 19.97 42.24
N LYS A 454 -38.88 19.75 41.32
CA LYS A 454 -40.20 20.39 41.36
C LYS A 454 -41.33 19.38 41.62
N ARG A 455 -41.61 19.12 42.91
CA ARG A 455 -42.93 18.98 43.58
C ARG A 455 -42.79 18.14 44.86
N LYS A 456 -42.57 18.80 45.99
CA LYS A 456 -43.21 18.38 47.26
C LYS A 456 -44.30 19.42 47.54
N LYS A 457 -45.56 19.09 47.24
CA LYS A 457 -46.72 19.89 47.66
C LYS A 457 -46.75 19.84 49.20
N LYS A 458 -46.63 20.99 49.86
CA LYS A 458 -46.97 21.15 51.28
C LYS A 458 -48.49 20.98 51.41
N THR A 459 -48.94 19.94 52.09
CA THR A 459 -50.33 19.75 52.50
C THR A 459 -50.66 20.80 53.57
N LYS A 460 -51.56 21.74 53.26
CA LYS A 460 -52.18 22.65 54.24
C LYS A 460 -53.14 21.84 55.11
N LYS A 461 -52.90 21.78 56.42
CA LYS A 461 -53.88 21.31 57.42
C LYS A 461 -55.06 22.27 57.43
N LYS A 462 -56.27 21.76 57.19
CA LYS A 462 -57.52 22.44 57.53
C LYS A 462 -57.64 22.50 59.06
N ARG A 463 -57.92 23.69 59.61
CA ARG A 463 -58.51 23.86 60.94
C ARG A 463 -59.89 24.48 60.72
N PHE A 464 -60.89 23.97 61.42
CA PHE A 464 -62.30 24.29 61.29
C PHE A 464 -62.78 24.87 62.63
N PHE A 465 -63.75 25.79 62.54
CA PHE A 465 -64.68 26.29 63.58
C PHE A 465 -64.06 27.12 64.73
N PHE A 466 -64.68 28.17 65.26
CA PHE A 466 -66.02 28.77 65.15
C PHE A 466 -65.90 30.30 65.05
#